data_AF-A0A0F3MTE0-F1
#
_entry.id   AF-A0A0F3MTE0-F1
#
_cell.length_a   1.000
_cell.length_b   1.000
_cell.length_c   1.000
_cell.angle_alpha   90.00
_cell.angle_beta   90.00
_cell.angle_gamma   90.00
#
_symmetry.space_group_name_H-M   'P 1'
#
loop_
_entity.id
_entity.type
_entity.pdbx_description
1 polymer ?
#
loop_
_entity_poly.entity_id
_entity_poly.type
_entity_poly.pdbx_seq_one_letter_code
_entity_poly.pdbx_strand_id
1 'polypeptide(L)' 'MNYGKYSPKATAEQKECFELLEKAYVDARYDKNYKITKEQLLYLIERIEKLKEITERICTARINK' A
#
# COMPACT_ATOMS: atom_id res chain seq x y z
N MET A 1 -19.13 8.23 -4.99
CA MET A 1 -17.67 8.06 -4.75
C MET A 1 -17.14 7.10 -5.81
N ASN A 2 -16.26 7.58 -6.70
CA ASN A 2 -15.76 6.79 -7.82
C ASN A 2 -14.46 6.09 -7.40
N TYR A 3 -14.57 4.89 -6.83
CA TYR A 3 -13.46 4.14 -6.25
C TYR A 3 -12.47 3.58 -7.28
N GLY A 4 -12.85 3.55 -8.57
CA GLY A 4 -12.04 2.98 -9.66
C GLY A 4 -10.67 3.65 -9.85
N LYS A 5 -10.55 4.96 -9.57
CA LYS A 5 -9.30 5.72 -9.71
C LYS A 5 -8.27 5.44 -8.59
N TYR A 6 -8.72 4.95 -7.44
CA TYR A 6 -7.85 4.72 -6.26
C TYR A 6 -7.50 3.25 -6.05
N SER A 7 -7.92 2.37 -6.97
CA SER A 7 -7.61 0.95 -6.89
C SER A 7 -6.09 0.74 -6.91
N PRO A 8 -5.51 0.01 -5.94
CA PRO A 8 -4.08 -0.31 -5.93
C PRO A 8 -3.67 -1.27 -7.07
N LYS A 9 -4.59 -1.65 -7.95
CA LYS A 9 -4.38 -2.57 -9.08
C LYS A 9 -4.80 -1.94 -10.43
N ALA A 10 -4.80 -0.61 -10.55
CA ALA A 10 -5.25 0.06 -11.77
C ALA A 10 -4.27 -0.08 -12.96
N THR A 11 -3.00 -0.34 -12.68
CA THR A 11 -1.95 -0.65 -13.67
C THR A 11 -1.22 -1.93 -13.29
N ALA A 12 -0.48 -2.52 -14.23
CA ALA A 12 0.28 -3.74 -13.99
C ALA A 12 1.36 -3.53 -12.91
N GLU A 13 2.04 -2.39 -12.94
CA GLU A 13 3.09 -2.00 -12.00
C GLU A 13 2.52 -1.81 -10.59
N GLN A 14 1.34 -1.21 -10.48
CA GLN A 14 0.65 -1.06 -9.19
C GLN A 14 0.20 -2.41 -8.63
N LYS A 15 -0.31 -3.28 -9.49
CA LYS A 15 -0.70 -4.64 -9.11
C LYS A 15 0.51 -5.42 -8.61
N GLU A 16 1.65 -5.35 -9.31
CA GLU A 16 2.90 -5.98 -8.88
C GLU A 16 3.37 -5.45 -7.52
N CYS A 17 3.39 -4.13 -7.34
CA CYS A 17 3.74 -3.52 -6.05
C CYS A 17 2.81 -3.99 -4.93
N PHE A 18 1.50 -4.09 -5.20
CA PHE A 18 0.54 -4.57 -4.21
C PHE A 18 0.78 -6.03 -3.84
N GLU A 19 1.06 -6.91 -4.80
CA GLU A 19 1.40 -8.31 -4.55
C GLU A 19 2.72 -8.45 -3.77
N LEU A 20 3.72 -7.60 -4.07
CA LEU A 20 4.96 -7.53 -3.28
C LEU A 20 4.70 -7.12 -1.83
N LEU A 21 3.79 -6.17 -1.60
CA LEU A 21 3.38 -5.75 -0.26
C LEU A 21 2.67 -6.88 0.49
N GLU A 22 1.74 -7.60 -0.15
CA GLU A 22 1.02 -8.73 0.46
C GLU A 22 1.98 -9.84 0.89
N LYS A 23 2.97 -10.16 0.06
CA LYS A 23 3.98 -11.19 0.33
C LYS A 23 5.03 -10.79 1.37
N ALA A 24 5.32 -9.49 1.47
CA ALA A 24 6.40 -8.96 2.30
C ALA A 24 6.35 -9.43 3.76
N TYR A 25 5.16 -9.64 4.32
CA TYR A 25 4.99 -10.02 5.73
C TYR A 25 5.71 -11.33 6.09
N VAL A 26 5.74 -12.30 5.17
CA VAL A 26 6.39 -13.60 5.36
C VAL A 26 7.70 -13.64 4.58
N ASP A 27 7.63 -13.34 3.29
CA ASP A 27 8.71 -13.64 2.35
C ASP A 27 9.93 -12.73 2.56
N ALA A 28 9.72 -11.46 2.95
CA ALA A 28 10.85 -10.56 3.19
C ALA A 28 11.76 -10.99 4.36
N ARG A 29 11.26 -11.86 5.26
CA ARG A 29 12.05 -12.39 6.39
C ARG A 29 12.71 -13.72 6.10
N TYR A 30 12.08 -14.56 5.27
CA TYR A 30 12.46 -15.98 5.15
C TYR A 30 12.84 -16.41 3.73
N ASP A 31 12.40 -15.70 2.69
CA ASP A 31 12.69 -16.02 1.30
C ASP A 31 13.84 -15.16 0.75
N LYS A 32 14.96 -15.81 0.43
CA LYS A 32 16.13 -15.15 -0.19
C LYS A 32 15.85 -14.63 -1.61
N ASN A 33 14.80 -15.15 -2.24
CA ASN A 33 14.35 -14.75 -3.58
C ASN A 33 13.36 -13.59 -3.53
N TYR A 34 12.89 -13.18 -2.34
CA TYR A 34 12.11 -11.96 -2.23
C TYR A 34 12.98 -10.76 -2.63
N LYS A 35 12.56 -10.07 -3.69
CA LYS A 35 13.19 -8.87 -4.22
C LYS A 35 12.15 -7.78 -4.38
N ILE A 36 12.51 -6.59 -3.96
CA ILE A 36 11.75 -5.37 -4.17
C ILE A 36 12.74 -4.27 -4.54
N THR A 37 12.44 -3.49 -5.57
CA THR A 37 13.31 -2.36 -5.95
C THR A 37 13.08 -1.16 -5.04
N LYS A 38 14.02 -0.20 -5.07
CA LYS A 38 13.88 1.04 -4.31
C LYS A 38 12.66 1.84 -4.78
N GLU A 39 12.42 1.88 -6.08
CA GLU A 39 11.30 2.58 -6.71
C GLU A 39 9.96 1.99 -6.27
N GLN A 40 9.85 0.65 -6.29
CA GLN A 40 8.67 -0.07 -5.80
C GLN A 40 8.44 0.19 -4.30
N LEU A 41 9.50 0.16 -3.49
CA LEU A 41 9.42 0.44 -2.06
C LEU A 41 8.97 1.88 -1.77
N LEU A 42 9.55 2.88 -2.44
CA LEU A 42 9.17 4.29 -2.29
C LEU A 42 7.72 4.53 -2.72
N TYR A 43 7.30 3.90 -3.83
CA TYR A 43 5.91 3.93 -4.26
C TYR A 43 4.98 3.39 -3.16
N LEU A 44 5.29 2.24 -2.58
CA LEU A 44 4.45 1.64 -1.52
C LEU A 44 4.38 2.53 -0.27
N ILE A 45 5.49 3.14 0.15
CA ILE A 45 5.54 4.06 1.29
C ILE A 45 4.56 5.23 1.06
N GLU A 46 4.63 5.90 -0.09
CA GLU A 46 3.76 7.02 -0.43
C GLU A 46 2.26 6.64 -0.36
N ARG A 47 1.92 5.43 -0.82
CA ARG A 47 0.53 4.92 -0.77
C ARG A 47 0.07 4.65 0.66
N ILE A 48 0.94 4.09 1.49
CA ILE A 48 0.64 3.78 2.90
C ILE A 48 0.47 5.07 3.71
N GLU A 49 1.28 6.09 3.46
CA GLU A 49 1.16 7.39 4.12
C GLU A 49 -0.20 8.06 3.83
N LYS A 50 -0.62 8.06 2.56
CA LYS A 50 -1.96 8.55 2.15
C LYS A 50 -3.08 7.76 2.82
N LEU A 51 -2.95 6.45 2.92
CA LEU A 51 -3.95 5.61 3.60
C LEU A 51 -4.03 5.97 5.09
N LYS A 52 -2.88 6.11 5.76
CA LYS A 52 -2.82 6.50 7.18
C LYS A 52 -3.49 7.86 7.42
N GLU A 53 -3.20 8.86 6.59
CA GLU A 53 -3.82 10.19 6.68
C GLU A 53 -5.35 10.12 6.56
N ILE A 54 -5.86 9.40 5.54
CA ILE A 54 -7.30 9.24 5.33
C ILE A 54 -7.94 8.53 6.52
N THR A 55 -7.33 7.45 7.01
CA THR A 55 -7.81 6.69 8.16
C THR A 55 -7.85 7.54 9.41
N GLU A 56 -6.77 8.28 9.72
CA GLU A 56 -6.69 9.17 10.87
C GLU A 56 -7.81 10.22 10.83
N ARG A 57 -8.00 10.87 9.67
CA ARG A 57 -9.06 11.87 9.49
C ARG A 57 -10.45 11.29 9.75
N ILE A 58 -10.74 10.10 9.21
CA ILE A 58 -12.05 9.44 9.38
C ILE A 58 -12.26 9.01 10.84
N CYS A 59 -11.27 8.39 11.47
CA CYS A 59 -11.35 7.93 12.85
C CYS A 59 -11.54 9.09 13.81
N THR A 60 -10.72 10.14 13.70
CA THR A 60 -10.81 11.34 14.56
C THR A 60 -12.16 12.04 14.41
N ALA A 61 -12.67 12.17 13.18
CA ALA A 61 -14.00 12.75 12.94
C ALA A 61 -15.14 11.91 13.57
N ARG A 62 -14.96 10.60 13.69
CA ARG A 62 -15.95 9.70 14.29
C ARG A 62 -15.89 9.68 15.82
N ILE A 63 -14.70 9.81 16.40
CA ILE A 63 -14.49 9.83 17.86
C ILE A 63 -14.92 11.17 18.46
N ASN A 64 -14.65 12.28 17.78
CA ASN A 64 -14.98 13.63 18.25
C ASN A 64 -16.43 14.05 17.93
N LYS A 65 -17.29 13.09 17.59
CA LYS A 65 -18.71 13.29 17.33
C LYS A 65 -19.53 12.74 18.50
#